data_AF-A0A7J7SJP3-F1
#
_entry.id   AF-A0A7J7SJP3-F1
#
_cell.length_a   1.000
_cell.length_b   1.000
_cell.length_c   1.000
_cell.angle_alpha   90.00
_cell.angle_beta   90.00
_cell.angle_gamma   90.00
#
_symmetry.space_group_name_H-M   'P 1'
#
loop_
_entity.id
_entity.type
_entity.pdbx_description
1 polymer ?
#
loop_
_entity_poly.entity_id
_entity_poly.type
_entity_poly.pdbx_seq_one_letter_code
_entity_poly.pdbx_strand_id
1 'polypeptide(L)'
;MWPLAAVIAFQTMALSGGISQYPKILVSNGTNGFLPGGCTCLPHSQPWQVALLVQGRLLCGGVLVDPRWVLTAAHCLKDGYRVYLGKHSLGHAEAVSYPQTLQCANIQLRSDEECRQDYPGKITPNMLCAGTKEGGKDSCEGDSGGPLICKGKLYGIVSWGDFPCGQPNRPGVYTRVSQYVSWIQETIQNQKTQEQKWTTRPQ
;
A
#
# COMPACT_ATOMS: atom_id res chain seq x y z
N MET A 1 13.76 29.54 18.71
CA MET A 1 15.01 30.20 18.29
C MET A 1 16.04 29.10 18.05
N TRP A 2 16.53 28.95 16.82
CA TRP A 2 17.68 28.10 16.47
C TRP A 2 18.98 28.70 17.01
N PRO A 3 20.08 27.92 17.03
CA PRO A 3 21.31 28.42 16.45
C PRO A 3 21.67 27.62 15.19
N LEU A 4 21.90 28.38 14.13
CA LEU A 4 22.57 28.03 12.87
C LEU A 4 24.08 27.86 13.14
N ALA A 5 24.69 26.81 12.58
CA ALA A 5 26.05 26.78 12.00
C ALA A 5 26.44 25.29 11.80
N ALA A 6 26.25 24.71 10.62
CA ALA A 6 27.20 24.78 9.51
C ALA A 6 28.61 24.27 9.88
N VAL A 7 28.85 22.98 9.63
CA VAL A 7 30.18 22.49 9.26
C VAL A 7 30.06 21.83 7.90
N ILE A 8 30.95 22.27 7.02
CA ILE A 8 30.97 22.10 5.58
C ILE A 8 31.68 20.78 5.20
N ALA A 9 31.19 20.21 4.11
CA ALA A 9 31.69 19.17 3.21
C ALA A 9 33.19 18.78 3.21
N PHE A 10 33.48 17.53 2.82
CA PHE A 10 34.24 17.22 1.60
C PHE A 10 33.99 15.77 1.10
N GLN A 11 33.97 15.63 -0.24
CA GLN A 11 33.64 14.46 -1.06
C GLN A 11 34.76 13.41 -1.14
N THR A 12 34.42 12.16 -1.45
CA THR A 12 35.11 11.38 -2.51
C THR A 12 34.13 10.43 -3.22
N MET A 13 34.27 10.38 -4.54
CA MET A 13 33.52 9.52 -5.45
C MET A 13 33.98 8.06 -5.32
N ALA A 14 33.04 7.12 -5.42
CA ALA A 14 33.31 5.81 -5.96
C ALA A 14 32.14 5.41 -6.88
N LEU A 15 32.41 5.50 -8.19
CA LEU A 15 31.65 4.76 -9.19
C LEU A 15 32.12 3.31 -9.13
N SER A 16 31.19 2.38 -8.95
CA SER A 16 31.17 1.12 -9.72
C SER A 16 29.93 0.30 -9.38
N GLY A 17 29.13 0.05 -10.42
CA GLY A 17 28.53 -1.26 -10.67
C GLY A 17 27.28 -1.64 -9.89
N GLY A 18 26.13 -1.53 -10.57
CA GLY A 18 25.03 -2.49 -10.39
C GLY A 18 23.72 -1.91 -9.84
N ILE A 19 23.06 -1.02 -10.58
CA ILE A 19 21.69 -0.63 -10.24
C ILE A 19 20.71 -1.72 -10.69
N SER A 20 20.09 -2.32 -9.68
CA SER A 20 18.70 -2.76 -9.61
C SER A 20 18.24 -3.80 -10.64
N GLN A 21 18.53 -5.06 -10.35
CA GLN A 21 17.61 -6.13 -10.74
C GLN A 21 16.33 -5.98 -9.91
N TYR A 22 15.38 -5.22 -10.41
CA TYR A 22 14.05 -5.10 -9.81
C TYR A 22 13.50 -6.50 -9.55
N PRO A 23 13.15 -6.86 -8.31
CA PRO A 23 12.56 -8.15 -8.05
C PRO A 23 11.23 -8.24 -8.79
N LYS A 24 11.11 -9.29 -9.63
CA LYS A 24 9.86 -9.76 -10.23
C LYS A 24 8.77 -9.75 -9.16
N ILE A 25 7.70 -9.03 -9.49
CA ILE A 25 6.50 -8.87 -8.68
C ILE A 25 5.83 -10.23 -8.56
N LEU A 26 5.26 -10.46 -7.38
CA LEU A 26 4.71 -11.75 -6.94
C LEU A 26 3.95 -12.43 -8.08
N VAL A 27 4.40 -13.62 -8.47
CA VAL A 27 3.68 -14.44 -9.44
C VAL A 27 2.44 -14.99 -8.73
N SER A 28 1.36 -14.22 -8.74
CA SER A 28 0.03 -14.70 -8.40
C SER A 28 -0.40 -15.69 -9.49
N ASN A 29 -0.39 -17.00 -9.17
CA ASN A 29 -0.92 -18.07 -10.03
C ASN A 29 -2.46 -18.09 -9.94
N GLY A 30 -3.08 -16.96 -10.30
CA GLY A 30 -4.53 -16.74 -10.26
C GLY A 30 -5.19 -17.00 -11.61
N THR A 31 -6.51 -17.21 -11.63
CA THR A 31 -7.31 -17.30 -12.85
C THR A 31 -7.55 -15.91 -13.46
N ASN A 32 -7.95 -15.80 -14.74
CA ASN A 32 -8.30 -14.52 -15.37
C ASN A 32 -9.17 -13.66 -14.44
N GLY A 33 -8.69 -12.44 -14.13
CA GLY A 33 -9.31 -11.54 -13.16
C GLY A 33 -10.34 -10.62 -13.80
N PHE A 34 -11.11 -9.94 -12.94
CA PHE A 34 -12.10 -8.94 -13.37
C PHE A 34 -11.45 -7.70 -13.98
N LEU A 35 -10.27 -7.30 -13.47
CA LEU A 35 -9.50 -6.18 -14.00
C LEU A 35 -8.67 -6.60 -15.21
N PRO A 36 -8.56 -5.77 -16.27
CA PRO A 36 -7.66 -6.04 -17.39
C PRO A 36 -6.23 -6.36 -16.92
N GLY A 37 -5.72 -7.55 -17.24
CA GLY A 37 -4.37 -7.96 -16.83
C GLY A 37 -4.20 -8.31 -15.33
N GLY A 38 -5.25 -8.24 -14.53
CA GLY A 38 -5.32 -8.81 -13.18
C GLY A 38 -5.71 -10.29 -13.20
N CYS A 39 -5.58 -10.93 -12.04
CA CYS A 39 -6.02 -12.30 -11.81
C CYS A 39 -6.79 -12.39 -10.47
N THR A 40 -7.75 -13.30 -10.37
CA THR A 40 -8.36 -13.60 -9.07
C THR A 40 -7.28 -14.23 -8.20
N CYS A 41 -7.02 -13.66 -7.01
CA CYS A 41 -6.03 -14.22 -6.10
C CYS A 41 -6.44 -15.64 -5.68
N LEU A 42 -5.47 -16.52 -5.42
CA LEU A 42 -5.80 -17.80 -4.78
C LEU A 42 -6.47 -17.55 -3.42
N PRO A 43 -7.54 -18.29 -3.07
CA PRO A 43 -8.21 -18.15 -1.79
C PRO A 43 -7.23 -18.16 -0.61
N HIS A 44 -7.35 -17.17 0.27
CA HIS A 44 -6.53 -16.99 1.47
C HIS A 44 -5.02 -16.82 1.23
N SER A 45 -4.57 -16.65 -0.02
CA SER A 45 -3.14 -16.42 -0.33
C SER A 45 -2.61 -15.06 0.14
N GLN A 46 -3.51 -14.11 0.42
CA GLN A 46 -3.19 -12.78 0.94
C GLN A 46 -3.78 -12.62 2.35
N PRO A 47 -3.29 -13.35 3.37
CA PRO A 47 -3.91 -13.38 4.70
C PRO A 47 -3.82 -12.04 5.43
N TRP A 48 -2.87 -11.19 5.06
CA TRP A 48 -2.70 -9.82 5.58
C TRP A 48 -3.67 -8.81 4.95
N GLN A 49 -4.38 -9.16 3.87
CA GLN A 49 -5.32 -8.25 3.22
C GLN A 49 -6.48 -7.91 4.15
N VAL A 50 -6.82 -6.63 4.20
CA VAL A 50 -7.94 -6.12 4.99
C VAL A 50 -8.93 -5.41 4.08
N ALA A 51 -10.22 -5.61 4.35
CA ALA A 51 -11.30 -4.82 3.78
C ALA A 51 -11.94 -3.96 4.88
N LEU A 52 -12.04 -2.66 4.63
CA LEU A 52 -12.63 -1.67 5.53
C LEU A 52 -14.00 -1.26 4.97
N LEU A 53 -15.06 -1.69 5.67
CA LEU A 53 -16.44 -1.46 5.27
C LEU A 53 -17.15 -0.50 6.22
N VAL A 54 -17.96 0.39 5.68
CA VAL A 54 -18.90 1.23 6.45
C VAL A 54 -20.30 0.99 5.93
N GLN A 55 -21.25 0.72 6.83
CA GLN A 55 -22.65 0.42 6.46
C GLN A 55 -22.82 -0.71 5.43
N GLY A 56 -21.85 -1.63 5.31
CA GLY A 56 -21.88 -2.73 4.34
C GLY A 56 -21.23 -2.41 3.00
N ARG A 57 -20.80 -1.17 2.78
CA ARG A 57 -20.08 -0.74 1.58
C ARG A 57 -18.56 -0.82 1.77
N LEU A 58 -17.86 -1.42 0.82
CA LEU A 58 -16.40 -1.39 0.77
C LEU A 58 -15.92 0.04 0.46
N LEU A 59 -15.09 0.59 1.35
CA LEU A 59 -14.52 1.92 1.15
C LEU A 59 -13.04 1.87 0.81
N CYS A 60 -12.29 1.08 1.57
CA CYS A 60 -10.84 1.01 1.44
C CYS A 60 -10.34 -0.38 1.76
N GLY A 61 -9.13 -0.65 1.28
CA GLY A 61 -8.29 -1.74 1.74
C GLY A 61 -7.48 -1.37 2.98
N GLY A 62 -6.73 -2.34 3.45
CA GLY A 62 -5.76 -2.19 4.52
C GLY A 62 -4.81 -3.39 4.54
N VAL A 63 -3.82 -3.33 5.42
CA VAL A 63 -2.88 -4.42 5.65
C VAL A 63 -2.68 -4.65 7.15
N LEU A 64 -2.81 -5.91 7.58
CA LEU A 64 -2.52 -6.31 8.94
C LEU A 64 -1.00 -6.28 9.17
N VAL A 65 -0.53 -5.43 10.08
CA VAL A 65 0.91 -5.23 10.37
C VAL A 65 1.32 -5.73 11.76
N ASP A 66 0.35 -5.97 12.64
CA ASP A 66 0.48 -6.60 13.96
C ASP A 66 -0.89 -7.19 14.34
N PRO A 67 -1.01 -8.18 15.27
CA PRO A 67 -2.29 -8.82 15.59
C PRO A 67 -3.46 -7.89 15.93
N ARG A 68 -3.17 -6.65 16.35
CA ARG A 68 -4.17 -5.63 16.67
C ARG A 68 -4.06 -4.35 15.85
N TRP A 69 -3.27 -4.36 14.77
CA TRP A 69 -2.98 -3.16 13.99
C TRP A 69 -3.17 -3.39 12.50
N VAL A 70 -4.04 -2.57 11.92
CA VAL A 70 -4.22 -2.44 10.47
C VAL A 70 -3.64 -1.10 10.04
N LEU A 71 -2.79 -1.14 9.02
CA LEU A 71 -2.30 0.04 8.32
C LEU A 71 -3.18 0.29 7.09
N THR A 72 -3.54 1.55 6.84
CA THR A 72 -4.34 2.00 5.69
C THR A 72 -3.96 3.44 5.32
N ALA A 73 -4.53 3.99 4.26
CA ALA A 73 -4.29 5.37 3.86
C ALA A 73 -5.06 6.35 4.77
N ALA A 74 -4.47 7.52 5.06
CA ALA A 74 -5.10 8.49 5.96
C ALA A 74 -6.46 9.00 5.44
N HIS A 75 -6.61 9.17 4.13
CA HIS A 75 -7.88 9.59 3.52
C HIS A 75 -8.99 8.52 3.64
N CYS A 76 -8.65 7.30 4.05
CA CYS A 76 -9.61 6.26 4.38
C CYS A 76 -10.14 6.41 5.82
N LEU A 77 -9.67 7.34 6.66
CA LEU A 77 -10.17 7.42 8.04
C LEU A 77 -11.64 7.87 8.07
N LYS A 78 -12.52 7.03 8.65
CA LYS A 78 -13.96 7.26 8.85
C LYS A 78 -14.45 6.52 10.09
N ASP A 79 -15.59 6.94 10.60
CA ASP A 79 -16.26 6.26 11.72
C ASP A 79 -17.09 5.05 11.26
N GLY A 80 -17.35 4.13 12.19
CA GLY A 80 -18.24 2.98 11.95
C GLY A 80 -17.62 1.86 11.12
N TYR A 81 -16.29 1.75 11.10
CA TYR A 81 -15.62 0.68 10.38
C TYR A 81 -15.94 -0.71 10.91
N ARG A 82 -16.29 -1.60 9.99
CA ARG A 82 -16.16 -3.05 10.13
C ARG A 82 -14.92 -3.50 9.38
N VAL A 83 -14.01 -4.15 10.10
CA VAL A 83 -12.72 -4.63 9.58
C VAL A 83 -12.82 -6.12 9.29
N TYR A 84 -12.54 -6.52 8.05
CA TYR A 84 -12.53 -7.92 7.63
C TYR A 84 -11.12 -8.33 7.22
N LEU A 85 -10.55 -9.32 7.91
CA LEU A 85 -9.18 -9.80 7.70
C LEU A 85 -9.18 -11.08 6.86
N GLY A 86 -8.28 -11.19 5.88
CA GLY A 86 -7.98 -12.43 5.16
C GLY A 86 -9.14 -13.04 4.37
N LYS A 87 -10.21 -12.27 4.14
CA LYS A 87 -11.38 -12.71 3.38
C LYS A 87 -11.02 -12.80 1.90
N HIS A 88 -11.34 -13.94 1.29
CA HIS A 88 -11.24 -14.10 -0.16
C HIS A 88 -12.49 -13.58 -0.88
N SER A 89 -13.67 -13.81 -0.29
CA SER A 89 -14.95 -13.31 -0.77
C SER A 89 -15.61 -12.50 0.34
N LEU A 90 -16.05 -11.28 0.03
CA LEU A 90 -16.69 -10.42 1.03
C LEU A 90 -18.16 -10.77 1.27
N GLY A 91 -18.81 -11.46 0.31
CA GLY A 91 -20.18 -11.97 0.43
C GLY A 91 -21.18 -10.84 0.70
N HIS A 92 -21.85 -10.36 -0.36
CA HIS A 92 -22.69 -9.16 -0.42
C HIS A 92 -21.95 -7.82 -0.35
N ALA A 93 -21.94 -7.08 -1.46
CA ALA A 93 -21.63 -5.65 -1.47
C ALA A 93 -22.31 -4.97 -2.68
N GLU A 94 -23.47 -4.35 -2.42
CA GLU A 94 -24.16 -3.29 -3.18
C GLU A 94 -24.37 -3.42 -4.71
N ALA A 95 -25.27 -2.59 -5.24
CA ALA A 95 -25.79 -2.61 -6.63
C ALA A 95 -24.78 -2.17 -7.72
N VAL A 96 -23.47 -2.24 -7.45
CA VAL A 96 -22.40 -1.82 -8.36
C VAL A 96 -21.46 -3.00 -8.59
N SER A 97 -21.13 -3.29 -9.86
CA SER A 97 -20.44 -4.51 -10.30
C SER A 97 -18.94 -4.58 -9.95
N TYR A 98 -18.58 -4.49 -8.68
CA TYR A 98 -17.22 -4.80 -8.23
C TYR A 98 -17.01 -6.32 -8.11
N PRO A 99 -15.79 -6.82 -8.31
CA PRO A 99 -15.50 -8.23 -8.13
C PRO A 99 -15.74 -8.63 -6.67
N GLN A 100 -16.55 -9.67 -6.46
CA GLN A 100 -16.87 -10.17 -5.12
C GLN A 100 -15.70 -10.91 -4.46
N THR A 101 -14.72 -11.32 -5.27
CA THR A 101 -13.51 -12.03 -4.84
C THR A 101 -12.29 -11.12 -4.96
N LEU A 102 -11.34 -11.33 -4.06
CA LEU A 102 -10.09 -10.58 -4.05
C LEU A 102 -9.33 -10.73 -5.37
N GLN A 103 -8.99 -9.59 -5.97
CA GLN A 103 -8.20 -9.51 -7.20
C GLN A 103 -6.74 -9.16 -6.88
N CYS A 104 -5.83 -9.69 -7.70
CA CYS A 104 -4.39 -9.50 -7.63
C CYS A 104 -3.90 -9.00 -8.98
N ALA A 105 -2.92 -8.09 -8.98
CA ALA A 105 -2.28 -7.63 -10.21
C ALA A 105 -0.77 -7.57 -10.03
N ASN A 106 -0.06 -8.06 -11.04
CA ASN A 106 1.40 -7.95 -11.09
C ASN A 106 1.75 -6.66 -11.84
N ILE A 107 2.21 -5.66 -11.09
CA ILE A 107 2.58 -4.31 -11.58
C ILE A 107 4.03 -4.01 -11.27
N GLN A 108 4.69 -3.12 -12.00
CA GLN A 108 6.12 -2.85 -11.80
C GLN A 108 6.37 -1.61 -10.94
N LEU A 109 7.37 -1.68 -10.05
CA LEU A 109 7.88 -0.48 -9.40
C LEU A 109 8.52 0.42 -10.46
N ARG A 110 8.13 1.69 -10.46
CA ARG A 110 8.73 2.72 -11.31
C ARG A 110 9.86 3.39 -10.55
N SER A 111 10.88 3.85 -11.27
CA SER A 111 11.92 4.65 -10.64
C SER A 111 11.36 5.99 -10.15
N ASP A 112 11.98 6.58 -9.14
CA ASP A 112 11.57 7.89 -8.62
C ASP A 112 11.62 8.99 -9.69
N GLU A 113 12.58 8.88 -10.62
CA GLU A 113 12.73 9.81 -11.74
C GLU A 113 11.55 9.70 -12.70
N GLU A 114 11.25 8.49 -13.18
CA GLU A 114 10.09 8.26 -14.05
C GLU A 114 8.78 8.68 -13.38
N CYS A 115 8.61 8.39 -12.08
CA CYS A 115 7.44 8.80 -11.30
C CYS A 115 7.27 10.33 -11.27
N ARG A 116 8.36 11.08 -11.08
CA ARG A 116 8.34 12.56 -11.13
C ARG A 116 8.11 13.11 -12.53
N GLN A 117 8.59 12.42 -13.56
CA GLN A 117 8.32 12.77 -14.96
C GLN A 117 6.84 12.57 -15.30
N ASP A 118 6.26 11.45 -14.89
CA ASP A 118 4.84 11.13 -15.09
C ASP A 118 3.94 12.10 -14.29
N TYR A 119 4.38 12.55 -13.11
CA TYR A 119 3.63 13.47 -12.24
C TYR A 119 4.45 14.69 -11.78
N PRO A 120 4.72 15.67 -12.66
CA PRO A 120 5.56 16.83 -12.36
C PRO A 120 5.05 17.63 -11.16
N GLY A 121 5.93 17.87 -10.17
CA GLY A 121 5.64 18.67 -8.98
C GLY A 121 4.72 18.01 -7.94
N LYS A 122 4.25 16.78 -8.17
CA LYS A 122 3.31 16.09 -7.26
C LYS A 122 3.96 14.99 -6.41
N ILE A 123 5.07 14.44 -6.85
CA ILE A 123 5.72 13.31 -6.17
C ILE A 123 6.74 13.78 -5.13
N THR A 124 6.58 13.28 -3.91
CA THR A 124 7.48 13.55 -2.78
C THR A 124 8.38 12.34 -2.50
N PRO A 125 9.48 12.49 -1.73
CA PRO A 125 10.32 11.36 -1.30
C PRO A 125 9.58 10.27 -0.48
N ASN A 126 8.44 10.63 0.10
CA ASN A 126 7.57 9.74 0.87
C ASN A 126 6.60 8.93 0.01
N MET A 127 6.69 9.04 -1.32
CA MET A 127 5.85 8.35 -2.28
C MET A 127 6.67 7.43 -3.17
N LEU A 128 6.01 6.44 -3.77
CA LEU A 128 6.54 5.61 -4.85
C LEU A 128 5.43 5.36 -5.89
N CYS A 129 5.83 5.09 -7.13
CA CYS A 129 4.91 4.73 -8.20
C CYS A 129 5.00 3.24 -8.52
N ALA A 130 3.87 2.61 -8.81
CA ALA A 130 3.82 1.25 -9.34
C ALA A 130 2.74 1.12 -10.41
N GLY A 131 3.09 0.50 -11.53
CA GLY A 131 2.21 0.33 -12.68
C GLY A 131 2.98 -0.24 -13.88
N THR A 132 2.26 -0.68 -14.90
CA THR A 132 2.83 -1.09 -16.19
C THR A 132 2.87 0.11 -17.14
N LYS A 133 3.93 0.24 -17.96
CA LYS A 133 4.03 1.36 -18.94
C LYS A 133 2.90 1.28 -19.96
N GLU A 134 2.52 0.06 -20.32
CA GLU A 134 1.44 -0.26 -21.24
C GLU A 134 0.05 0.00 -20.65
N GLY A 135 -0.04 0.28 -19.34
CA GLY A 135 -1.30 0.38 -18.63
C GLY A 135 -1.99 -0.97 -18.46
N GLY A 136 -3.31 -0.96 -18.35
CA GLY A 136 -4.17 -2.12 -18.12
C GLY A 136 -4.27 -2.53 -16.66
N LYS A 137 -3.17 -2.47 -15.89
CA LYS A 137 -3.11 -2.92 -14.50
C LYS A 137 -2.84 -1.77 -13.54
N ASP A 138 -3.78 -1.53 -12.64
CA ASP A 138 -3.64 -0.49 -11.61
C ASP A 138 -4.53 -0.79 -10.41
N SER A 139 -4.26 -0.11 -9.30
CA SER A 139 -5.21 -0.01 -8.19
C SER A 139 -6.34 0.93 -8.60
N CYS A 140 -7.56 0.70 -8.12
CA CYS A 140 -8.69 1.57 -8.41
C CYS A 140 -9.56 1.80 -7.17
N GLU A 141 -10.76 2.33 -7.37
CA GLU A 141 -11.73 2.57 -6.30
C GLU A 141 -11.94 1.30 -5.45
N GLY A 142 -11.82 1.45 -4.14
CA GLY A 142 -11.91 0.36 -3.16
C GLY A 142 -10.57 -0.27 -2.76
N ASP A 143 -9.52 -0.11 -3.57
CA ASP A 143 -8.16 -0.59 -3.24
C ASP A 143 -7.37 0.39 -2.38
N SER A 144 -7.81 1.65 -2.31
CA SER A 144 -7.19 2.71 -1.47
C SER A 144 -6.89 2.21 -0.07
N GLY A 145 -5.67 2.44 0.41
CA GLY A 145 -5.20 1.91 1.69
C GLY A 145 -4.74 0.45 1.68
N GLY A 146 -4.96 -0.28 0.59
CA GLY A 146 -4.48 -1.65 0.39
C GLY A 146 -2.96 -1.75 0.23
N PRO A 147 -2.40 -2.98 0.34
CA PRO A 147 -0.97 -3.20 0.32
C PRO A 147 -0.38 -3.36 -1.08
N LEU A 148 0.80 -2.77 -1.29
CA LEU A 148 1.74 -3.17 -2.33
C LEU A 148 2.80 -4.10 -1.74
N ILE A 149 2.70 -5.40 -2.04
CA ILE A 149 3.62 -6.43 -1.55
C ILE A 149 4.59 -6.87 -2.65
N CYS A 150 5.87 -6.95 -2.31
CA CYS A 150 6.87 -7.59 -3.16
C CYS A 150 7.64 -8.63 -2.35
N LYS A 151 7.65 -9.88 -2.81
CA LYS A 151 8.32 -11.02 -2.15
C LYS A 151 8.01 -11.13 -0.65
N GLY A 152 6.73 -10.97 -0.28
CA GLY A 152 6.26 -11.05 1.10
C GLY A 152 6.58 -9.83 1.98
N LYS A 153 7.19 -8.77 1.42
CA LYS A 153 7.47 -7.53 2.12
C LYS A 153 6.54 -6.42 1.65
N LEU A 154 6.06 -5.61 2.59
CA LEU A 154 5.25 -4.43 2.33
C LEU A 154 6.13 -3.25 1.88
N TYR A 155 5.90 -2.76 0.67
CA TYR A 155 6.63 -1.62 0.10
C TYR A 155 5.81 -0.34 0.09
N GLY A 156 4.50 -0.46 -0.15
CA GLY A 156 3.64 0.70 -0.29
C GLY A 156 2.21 0.47 0.19
N ILE A 157 1.52 1.59 0.42
CA ILE A 157 0.08 1.65 0.70
C ILE A 157 -0.58 2.42 -0.44
N VAL A 158 -1.59 1.84 -1.09
CA VAL A 158 -2.33 2.50 -2.19
C VAL A 158 -2.84 3.85 -1.69
N SER A 159 -2.55 4.92 -2.42
CA SER A 159 -2.87 6.28 -1.98
C SER A 159 -3.75 7.02 -2.98
N TRP A 160 -3.28 7.19 -4.21
CA TRP A 160 -4.04 7.87 -5.25
C TRP A 160 -3.54 7.47 -6.63
N GLY A 161 -4.30 7.80 -7.66
CA GLY A 161 -3.97 7.58 -9.04
C GLY A 161 -4.86 8.43 -9.94
N ASP A 162 -4.67 8.29 -11.24
CA ASP A 162 -5.52 8.94 -12.23
C ASP A 162 -6.80 8.16 -12.46
N PHE A 163 -7.87 8.87 -12.83
CA PHE A 163 -9.11 8.28 -13.31
C PHE A 163 -9.30 8.61 -14.80
N PRO A 164 -9.60 7.63 -15.67
CA PRO A 164 -9.78 6.20 -15.39
C PRO A 164 -8.49 5.47 -14.96
N CYS A 165 -8.62 4.47 -14.10
CA CYS A 165 -7.48 3.67 -13.60
C CYS A 165 -6.84 2.85 -14.73
N GLY A 166 -5.54 2.52 -14.61
CA GLY A 166 -4.87 1.63 -15.58
C GLY A 166 -4.52 2.28 -16.92
N GLN A 167 -4.40 3.60 -16.97
CA GLN A 167 -3.94 4.30 -18.17
C GLN A 167 -2.45 4.04 -18.46
N PRO A 168 -2.02 3.98 -19.73
CA PRO A 168 -0.62 3.88 -20.10
C PRO A 168 0.20 5.05 -19.55
N ASN A 169 1.39 4.77 -19.00
CA ASN A 169 2.27 5.77 -18.37
C ASN A 169 1.61 6.63 -17.27
N ARG A 170 0.53 6.14 -16.65
CA ARG A 170 -0.09 6.77 -15.48
C ARG A 170 -0.09 5.75 -14.33
N PRO A 171 1.07 5.49 -13.68
CA PRO A 171 1.15 4.49 -12.64
C PRO A 171 0.42 4.95 -11.36
N GLY A 172 -0.16 4.03 -10.61
CA GLY A 172 -0.69 4.34 -9.28
C GLY A 172 0.40 4.85 -8.33
N VAL A 173 0.01 5.72 -7.40
CA VAL A 173 0.90 6.34 -6.42
C VAL A 173 0.60 5.81 -5.02
N TYR A 174 1.66 5.41 -4.34
CA TYR A 174 1.62 4.73 -3.06
C TYR A 174 2.44 5.49 -2.04
N THR A 175 2.04 5.44 -0.78
CA THR A 175 2.90 5.87 0.34
C THR A 175 4.07 4.91 0.47
N ARG A 176 5.31 5.41 0.52
CA ARG A 176 6.54 4.62 0.65
C ARG A 176 6.72 4.16 2.09
N VAL A 177 6.38 2.91 2.38
CA VAL A 177 6.37 2.37 3.75
C VAL A 177 7.75 2.41 4.41
N SER A 178 8.84 2.31 3.65
CA SER A 178 10.20 2.38 4.21
C SER A 178 10.50 3.68 4.94
N GLN A 179 9.82 4.79 4.60
CA GLN A 179 9.98 6.09 5.29
C GLN A 179 9.24 6.15 6.64
N TYR A 180 8.36 5.18 6.91
CA TYR A 180 7.45 5.20 8.06
C TYR A 180 7.65 4.01 9.02
N VAL A 181 8.61 3.11 8.75
CA VAL A 181 8.80 1.88 9.56
C VAL A 181 9.02 2.21 11.04
N SER A 182 9.91 3.15 11.36
CA SER A 182 10.19 3.53 12.75
C SER A 182 8.93 4.05 13.44
N TRP A 183 8.21 4.96 12.80
CA TRP A 183 6.95 5.49 13.34
C TRP A 183 5.88 4.40 13.55
N ILE A 184 5.74 3.46 12.62
CA ILE A 184 4.80 2.34 12.76
C ILE A 184 5.17 1.49 13.99
N GLN A 185 6.45 1.12 14.12
CA GLN A 185 6.93 0.28 15.22
C GLN A 185 6.75 0.96 16.57
N GLU A 186 7.14 2.23 16.68
CA GLU A 186 6.97 3.03 17.89
C GLU A 186 5.48 3.16 18.29
N THR A 187 4.61 3.41 17.31
CA THR A 187 3.15 3.53 17.56
C THR A 187 2.58 2.23 18.14
N ILE A 188 2.93 1.09 17.55
CA ILE A 188 2.48 -0.23 18.00
C ILE A 188 3.00 -0.53 19.42
N GLN A 189 4.28 -0.26 19.69
CA GLN A 189 4.91 -0.54 20.98
C GLN A 189 4.35 0.34 22.10
N ASN A 190 4.17 1.63 21.83
CA ASN A 190 3.64 2.57 22.82
C ASN A 190 2.25 2.16 23.28
N GLN A 191 1.40 1.72 22.37
CA GLN A 191 0.04 1.28 22.69
C GLN A 191 0.00 -0.03 23.48
N LYS A 192 0.82 -1.03 23.12
CA LYS A 192 0.97 -2.26 23.92
C LYS A 192 1.37 -1.94 25.36
N THR A 193 2.28 -0.98 25.54
CA THR A 193 2.72 -0.54 26.87
C THR A 193 1.59 0.14 27.65
N GLN A 194 0.75 0.96 27.01
CA GLN A 194 -0.38 1.60 27.68
C GLN A 194 -1.47 0.59 28.06
N GLU A 195 -1.78 -0.37 27.19
CA GLU A 195 -2.73 -1.45 27.48
C GLU A 195 -2.27 -2.29 28.67
N GLN A 196 -0.98 -2.67 28.71
CA GLN A 196 -0.39 -3.37 29.84
C GLN A 196 -0.54 -2.57 31.13
N LYS A 197 -0.18 -1.27 31.12
CA LYS A 197 -0.36 -0.36 32.27
C LYS A 197 -1.81 -0.20 32.73
N TRP A 198 -2.78 -0.37 31.82
CA TRP A 198 -4.20 -0.38 32.19
C TRP A 198 -4.58 -1.71 32.86
N THR A 199 -4.17 -2.84 32.28
CA THR A 199 -4.50 -4.17 32.79
C THR A 199 -3.84 -4.54 34.12
N THR A 200 -2.70 -3.93 34.46
CA THR A 200 -1.94 -4.23 35.69
C THR A 200 -2.21 -3.25 36.83
N ARG A 201 -3.14 -2.29 36.68
CA ARG A 201 -3.54 -1.43 37.80
C ARG A 201 -4.46 -2.21 38.75
N PRO A 202 -4.19 -2.25 40.08
CA PRO A 202 -5.11 -2.85 41.04
C PRO A 202 -6.45 -2.09 41.02
N GLN A 203 -7.55 -2.82 41.05
CA GLN A 203 -8.91 -2.28 41.25
C GLN A 203 -9.10 -1.83 42.70
#